data_AF-A0A958QAR3-F1
#
_entry.id   AF-A0A958QAR3-F1
#
_cell.length_a   1.000
_cell.length_b   1.000
_cell.length_c   1.000
_cell.angle_alpha   90.00
_cell.angle_beta   90.00
_cell.angle_gamma   90.00
#
_symmetry.space_group_name_H-M   'P 1'
#
loop_
_entity.id
_entity.type
_entity.pdbx_description
1 polymer ?
#
loop_
_entity_poly.entity_id
_entity_poly.type
_entity_poly.pdbx_seq_one_letter_code
_entity_poly.pdbx_strand_id
1 'polypeptide(L)'
;MQIITIEDRDFEDLLAAWKTGKQIGRYWRNGKLQVVCATRHFMLVSNGESPEKIAIKPTRSQLEAEQLCRQLLLKEEMFGNQVEFEIGE
;
A
#
# COMPACT_ATOMS: atom_id res chain seq x y z
N MET A 1 -5.44 -10.84 2.50
CA MET A 1 -4.38 -9.83 2.68
C MET A 1 -3.57 -10.30 3.86
N GLN A 2 -2.28 -10.51 3.69
CA GLN A 2 -1.37 -10.91 4.77
C GLN A 2 -0.83 -9.65 5.45
N ILE A 3 -0.50 -9.69 6.73
CA ILE A 3 0.15 -8.58 7.43
C ILE A 3 1.52 -9.08 7.86
N ILE A 4 2.56 -8.31 7.53
CA ILE A 4 3.94 -8.57 7.94
C ILE A 4 4.39 -7.40 8.81
N THR A 5 5.14 -7.73 9.86
CA THR A 5 5.59 -6.84 10.94
C THR A 5 7.10 -6.87 11.05
N ILE A 6 7.68 -5.90 11.76
CA ILE A 6 9.14 -5.82 12.02
C ILE A 6 9.77 -7.09 12.62
N GLU A 7 8.97 -7.97 13.24
CA GLU A 7 9.45 -9.22 13.84
C GLU A 7 9.59 -10.35 12.81
N ASP A 8 9.02 -10.19 11.61
CA ASP A 8 9.06 -11.18 10.55
C ASP A 8 10.39 -11.11 9.78
N ARG A 9 10.97 -12.28 9.49
CA ARG A 9 12.26 -12.40 8.79
C ARG A 9 12.29 -11.69 7.44
N ASP A 10 11.17 -11.70 6.73
CA ASP A 10 11.04 -11.14 5.38
C ASP A 10 10.73 -9.63 5.39
N PHE A 11 10.60 -9.01 6.57
CA PHE A 11 10.18 -7.61 6.69
C PHE A 11 11.16 -6.64 6.04
N GLU A 12 12.47 -6.87 6.16
CA GLU A 12 13.48 -5.99 5.55
C GLU A 12 13.38 -5.98 4.01
N ASP A 13 13.17 -7.13 3.39
CA ASP A 13 13.01 -7.26 1.93
C ASP A 13 11.74 -6.53 1.46
N LEU A 14 10.66 -6.64 2.25
CA LEU A 14 9.39 -5.98 1.95
C LEU A 14 9.44 -4.48 2.23
N LEU A 15 10.21 -4.05 3.23
CA LEU A 15 10.50 -2.64 3.48
C LEU A 15 11.33 -2.05 2.33
N ALA A 16 12.27 -2.80 1.78
CA ALA A 16 13.01 -2.39 0.58
C ALA A 16 12.07 -2.25 -0.62
N ALA A 17 11.21 -3.25 -0.85
CA ALA A 17 10.19 -3.22 -1.89
C ALA A 17 9.22 -2.03 -1.71
N TRP A 18 8.84 -1.71 -0.47
CA TRP A 18 8.04 -0.55 -0.11
C TRP A 18 8.71 0.77 -0.52
N LYS A 19 9.98 0.96 -0.15
CA LYS A 19 10.75 2.18 -0.48
C LYS A 19 10.90 2.41 -1.98
N THR A 20 10.97 1.33 -2.76
CA THR A 20 11.07 1.39 -4.23
C THR A 20 9.72 1.32 -4.95
N GLY A 21 8.64 1.08 -4.20
CA GLY A 21 7.31 0.91 -4.75
C GLY A 21 6.78 2.23 -5.30
N LYS A 22 6.01 2.14 -6.39
CA LYS A 22 5.28 3.29 -6.90
C LYS A 22 4.12 3.55 -5.95
N GLN A 23 4.18 4.66 -5.22
CA GLN A 23 3.05 5.09 -4.43
C GLN A 23 1.91 5.51 -5.37
N ILE A 24 0.71 4.99 -5.09
CA ILE A 24 -0.49 5.20 -5.92
C ILE A 24 -1.42 6.22 -5.26
N GLY A 25 -1.38 6.26 -3.94
CA GLY A 25 -2.15 7.20 -3.16
C GLY A 25 -2.10 6.84 -1.68
N ARG A 26 -2.92 7.57 -0.92
CA ARG A 26 -3.03 7.46 0.52
C ARG A 26 -4.46 7.74 0.97
N TYR A 27 -4.82 7.25 2.13
CA TYR A 27 -6.14 7.51 2.71
C TYR A 27 -6.07 7.59 4.24
N TRP A 28 -7.03 8.25 4.86
CA TRP A 28 -7.11 8.38 6.31
C TRP A 28 -8.26 7.54 6.86
N ARG A 29 -7.93 6.59 7.73
CA ARG A 29 -8.92 5.75 8.40
C ARG A 29 -8.77 5.90 9.90
N ASN A 30 -9.83 6.35 10.57
CA ASN A 30 -9.84 6.62 12.02
C ASN A 30 -8.69 7.54 12.48
N GLY A 31 -8.42 8.59 11.70
CA GLY A 31 -7.33 9.54 11.98
C GLY A 31 -5.92 9.02 11.69
N LYS A 32 -5.77 7.79 11.16
CA LYS A 32 -4.48 7.20 10.80
C LYS A 32 -4.27 7.22 9.30
N LEU A 33 -3.11 7.71 8.88
CA LEU A 33 -2.66 7.69 7.50
C LEU A 33 -2.37 6.26 7.05
N GLN A 34 -2.94 5.85 5.93
CA GLN A 34 -2.63 4.61 5.24
C GLN A 34 -2.04 4.95 3.88
N VAL A 35 -0.84 4.46 3.59
CA VAL A 35 -0.19 4.68 2.29
C VAL A 35 -0.36 3.41 1.46
N VAL A 36 -0.58 3.56 0.15
CA VAL A 36 -0.85 2.44 -0.76
C VAL A 36 0.15 2.47 -1.91
N CYS A 37 0.97 1.42 -1.99
CA CYS A 37 2.05 1.29 -2.97
C CYS A 37 1.88 0.06 -3.85
N ALA A 38 2.25 0.20 -5.12
CA ALA A 38 2.35 -0.89 -6.08
C ALA A 38 3.81 -1.21 -6.37
N THR A 39 4.13 -2.50 -6.38
CA THR A 39 5.42 -3.04 -6.83
C THR A 39 5.17 -4.01 -7.98
N ARG A 40 6.24 -4.59 -8.54
CA ARG A 40 6.13 -5.59 -9.61
C ARG A 40 5.32 -6.83 -9.21
N HIS A 41 5.37 -7.23 -7.95
CA HIS A 41 4.82 -8.50 -7.46
C HIS A 41 3.85 -8.37 -6.29
N PHE A 42 3.68 -7.16 -5.76
CA PHE A 42 2.88 -6.92 -4.58
C PHE A 42 2.14 -5.58 -4.66
N MET A 43 0.91 -5.59 -4.16
CA MET A 43 0.26 -4.42 -3.59
C MET A 43 0.61 -4.38 -2.10
N LEU A 44 1.07 -3.22 -1.65
CA LEU A 44 1.50 -2.98 -0.27
C LEU A 44 0.64 -1.85 0.34
N VAL A 45 0.30 -1.99 1.61
CA VAL A 45 -0.38 -0.95 2.39
C VAL A 45 0.31 -0.80 3.75
N SER A 46 0.70 0.42 4.11
CA SER A 46 1.31 0.70 5.41
C SER A 46 0.46 1.64 6.24
N ASN A 47 0.74 1.68 7.55
CA ASN A 47 0.32 2.78 8.40
C ASN A 47 1.44 3.85 8.44
N GLY A 48 1.20 4.99 7.79
CA GLY A 48 2.18 6.08 7.64
C GLY A 48 3.31 5.79 6.65
N GLU A 49 4.22 6.76 6.50
CA GLU A 49 5.35 6.70 5.54
C GLU A 49 6.53 5.85 6.05
N SER A 50 6.63 5.65 7.36
CA SER A 50 7.61 4.77 8.02
C SER A 50 6.91 3.55 8.62
N PRO A 51 6.64 2.50 7.83
CA PRO A 51 5.89 1.34 8.30
C PRO A 51 6.63 0.57 9.39
N GLU A 52 5.91 0.27 10.48
CA GLU A 52 6.22 -0.86 11.38
C GLU A 52 5.47 -2.14 10.98
N LYS A 53 4.45 -1.98 10.13
CA LYS A 53 3.59 -3.05 9.61
C LYS A 53 3.23 -2.76 8.17
N ILE A 54 3.31 -3.80 7.33
CA ILE A 54 2.96 -3.73 5.90
C ILE A 54 1.95 -4.84 5.62
N ALA A 55 0.77 -4.46 5.16
CA ALA A 55 -0.21 -5.38 4.63
C ALA A 55 0.08 -5.65 3.15
N ILE A 56 0.05 -6.92 2.76
CA ILE A 56 0.57 -7.40 1.48
C ILE A 56 -0.48 -8.22 0.76
N LYS A 57 -0.58 -7.95 -0.54
CA LYS A 57 -1.34 -8.75 -1.48
C LYS A 57 -0.45 -9.09 -2.69
N PRO A 58 -0.12 -10.38 -2.90
CA PRO A 58 0.63 -10.80 -4.09
C PRO A 58 -0.12 -10.49 -5.38
N THR A 59 0.61 -10.13 -6.42
CA THR A 59 0.13 -9.82 -7.76
C THR A 59 1.03 -10.46 -8.82
N ARG A 60 0.50 -10.65 -10.03
CA ARG A 60 1.22 -11.24 -11.16
C ARG A 60 2.01 -10.20 -11.96
N SER A 61 1.64 -8.92 -11.85
CA SER A 61 2.29 -7.82 -12.54
C SER A 61 2.15 -6.50 -11.78
N GLN A 62 2.97 -5.51 -12.17
CA GLN A 62 2.83 -4.14 -11.69
C GLN A 62 1.48 -3.53 -12.09
N LEU A 63 1.01 -3.76 -13.33
CA LEU A 63 -0.28 -3.24 -13.79
C LEU A 63 -1.43 -3.76 -12.91
N GLU A 64 -1.43 -5.05 -12.58
CA GLU A 64 -2.41 -5.63 -11.66
C GLU A 64 -2.30 -5.01 -10.26
N ALA A 65 -1.08 -4.78 -9.75
CA ALA A 65 -0.88 -4.11 -8.48
C ALA A 65 -1.45 -2.68 -8.49
N GLU A 66 -1.17 -1.89 -9.52
CA GLU A 66 -1.69 -0.53 -9.67
C GLU A 66 -3.23 -0.52 -9.75
N GLN A 67 -3.83 -1.45 -10.49
CA GLN A 67 -5.28 -1.60 -10.56
C GLN A 67 -5.90 -1.95 -9.20
N LEU A 68 -5.29 -2.88 -8.47
CA LEU A 68 -5.74 -3.26 -7.13
C LEU A 68 -5.59 -2.12 -6.12
N CYS A 69 -4.49 -1.35 -6.19
CA CYS A 69 -4.29 -0.16 -5.37
C CYS A 69 -5.41 0.87 -5.63
N ARG A 70 -5.71 1.16 -6.89
CA ARG A 70 -6.80 2.08 -7.27
C ARG A 70 -8.15 1.57 -6.79
N GLN A 71 -8.44 0.28 -6.96
CA GLN A 71 -9.68 -0.33 -6.45
C GLN A 71 -9.80 -0.21 -4.93
N LEU A 72 -8.72 -0.39 -4.18
CA LEU A 72 -8.73 -0.19 -2.73
C LEU A 72 -9.03 1.27 -2.39
N LEU A 73 -8.32 2.22 -3.00
CA LEU A 73 -8.48 3.65 -2.72
C LEU A 73 -9.92 4.11 -3.03
N LEU A 74 -10.48 3.74 -4.18
CA LEU A 74 -11.87 4.03 -4.53
C LEU A 74 -12.86 3.41 -3.53
N LYS A 75 -12.59 2.19 -3.05
CA LYS A 75 -13.43 1.55 -2.05
C LYS A 75 -13.39 2.28 -0.71
N GLU A 76 -12.22 2.73 -0.28
CA GLU A 76 -12.08 3.49 0.97
C GLU A 76 -12.74 4.88 0.85
N GLU A 77 -12.70 5.52 -0.32
CA GLU A 77 -13.44 6.74 -0.62
C GLU A 77 -14.95 6.50 -0.50
N MET A 78 -15.46 5.40 -1.07
CA MET A 78 -16.88 5.01 -0.95
C MET A 78 -17.30 4.73 0.51
N PHE A 79 -16.38 4.36 1.38
CA PHE A 79 -16.62 4.22 2.82
C PHE A 79 -16.57 5.55 3.60
N GLY A 80 -16.35 6.68 2.91
CA GLY A 80 -16.30 8.00 3.50
C GLY A 80 -14.94 8.40 4.06
N ASN A 81 -13.87 7.67 3.76
CA ASN A 81 -12.53 8.08 4.12
C ASN A 81 -12.03 9.18 3.18
N GLN A 82 -11.17 10.07 3.71
CA GLN A 82 -10.41 10.99 2.86
C GLN A 82 -9.37 10.19 2.08
N VAL A 83 -9.38 10.33 0.75
CA VAL A 83 -8.47 9.62 -0.17
C VAL A 83 -7.76 10.65 -1.04
N GLU A 84 -6.46 10.46 -1.22
CA GLU A 84 -5.62 11.26 -2.10
C GLU A 84 -4.89 10.34 -3.06
N PHE A 85 -5.12 10.51 -4.36
CA PHE A 85 -4.35 9.83 -5.40
C PHE A 85 -3.07 10.59 -5.69
N GLU A 86 -1.99 9.85 -5.92
CA GLU A 86 -0.75 10.44 -6.39
C GLU A 86 -0.87 10.75 -7.87
N ILE A 87 -0.67 12.02 -8.22
CA ILE A 87 -0.64 12.47 -9.60
C ILE A 87 0.74 12.04 -10.12
N GLY A 88 0.79 11.01 -10.95
CA GLY A 88 2.04 10.58 -11.57
C GLY A 88 2.62 11.67 -12.46
N GLU A 89 3.92 11.91 -12.33
CA GLU A 89 4.75 12.58 -13.34
C GLU A 89 4.84 11.75 -14.64
#